data_AF-A0A959Z4D7-F1
#
_entry.id   AF-A0A959Z4D7-F1
#
_cell.length_a   1.000
_cell.length_b   1.000
_cell.length_c   1.000
_cell.angle_alpha   90.00
_cell.angle_beta   90.00
_cell.angle_gamma   90.00
#
_symmetry.space_group_name_H-M   'P 1'
#
loop_
_entity.id
_entity.type
_entity.pdbx_description
1 polymer ?
#
loop_
_entity_poly.entity_id
_entity_poly.type
_entity_poly.pdbx_seq_one_letter_code
_entity_poly.pdbx_strand_id
1 'polypeptide(L)'
;GIFLPLIAVNCSILGGALFMQERQYSNIAEATSFALGSGVGWFLAIAAIAAIREKIRYSHVPAPLKGLGITFIITGLMGIAFMSFMGIKI
;
A
#
# COMPACT_ATOMS: atom_id res chain seq x y z
N GLY A 1 15.57 -11.17 9.16
CA GLY A 1 15.93 -10.22 8.08
C GLY A 1 15.69 -8.80 8.56
N ILE A 2 16.48 -7.83 8.06
CA ILE A 2 16.45 -6.41 8.48
C ILE A 2 15.04 -5.78 8.40
N PHE A 3 14.14 -6.35 7.60
CA PHE A 3 12.77 -5.86 7.42
C PHE A 3 11.77 -6.21 8.54
N LEU A 4 12.06 -7.18 9.41
CA LEU A 4 11.10 -7.60 10.45
C LEU A 4 10.82 -6.47 11.47
N PRO A 5 11.81 -5.70 11.96
CA PRO A 5 11.55 -4.49 12.76
C PRO A 5 10.85 -3.37 11.97
N LEU A 6 11.13 -3.25 10.67
CA LEU A 6 10.53 -2.22 9.80
C LEU A 6 9.04 -2.46 9.54
N ILE A 7 8.56 -3.70 9.65
CA ILE A 7 7.13 -4.02 9.55
C ILE A 7 6.36 -3.47 10.75
N ALA A 8 6.92 -3.55 11.96
CA ALA A 8 6.26 -3.07 13.18
C ALA A 8 5.98 -1.56 13.16
N VAL A 9 6.82 -0.78 12.47
CA VAL A 9 6.68 0.68 12.32
C VAL A 9 6.03 1.08 10.99
N ASN A 10 5.38 0.14 10.29
CA ASN A 10 4.74 0.43 9.02
C ASN A 10 3.51 1.33 9.21
N CYS A 11 3.46 2.44 8.46
CA CYS A 11 2.38 3.43 8.55
C CYS A 11 0.99 2.84 8.25
N SER A 12 0.88 1.85 7.36
CA SER A 12 -0.41 1.22 7.03
C SER A 12 -0.93 0.33 8.17
N ILE A 13 -0.03 -0.36 8.87
CA ILE A 13 -0.37 -1.23 9.99
C ILE A 13 -0.75 -0.38 11.20
N LEU A 14 0.05 0.66 11.50
CA LEU A 14 -0.24 1.61 12.56
C LEU A 14 -1.57 2.34 12.30
N GLY A 15 -1.80 2.81 11.07
CA GLY A 15 -3.06 3.44 10.67
C GLY A 15 -4.27 2.51 10.82
N GLY A 16 -4.14 1.24 10.42
CA GLY A 16 -5.18 0.23 10.60
C GLY A 16 -5.54 0.00 12.07
N ALA A 17 -4.54 -0.04 12.95
CA ALA A 17 -4.75 -0.16 14.39
C ALA A 17 -5.44 1.07 14.99
N LEU A 18 -5.05 2.28 14.58
CA LEU A 18 -5.67 3.53 15.03
C LEU A 18 -7.13 3.65 14.56
N PHE A 19 -7.41 3.35 13.28
CA PHE A 19 -8.77 3.40 12.75
C PHE A 19 -9.70 2.36 13.37
N MET A 20 -9.17 1.21 13.80
CA MET A 20 -9.94 0.21 14.53
C MET A 20 -10.42 0.77 15.90
N GLN A 21 -9.57 1.57 16.56
CA GLN A 21 -9.91 2.19 17.83
C GLN A 21 -10.86 3.39 17.66
N GLU A 22 -10.66 4.25 16.65
CA GLU A 22 -11.56 5.39 16.39
C GLU A 22 -12.96 4.95 15.98
N ARG A 23 -13.09 3.87 15.20
CA ARG A 23 -14.40 3.38 14.72
C ARG A 23 -15.18 2.56 15.73
N GLN A 24 -14.61 2.25 16.91
CA GLN A 24 -15.27 1.55 18.02
C GLN A 24 -16.06 0.31 17.57
N TYR A 25 -15.45 -0.56 16.74
CA TYR A 25 -16.12 -1.80 16.29
C TYR A 25 -16.49 -2.66 17.50
N SER A 26 -17.78 -2.96 17.65
CA SER A 26 -18.32 -3.67 18.82
C SER A 26 -18.08 -5.18 18.73
N ASN A 27 -17.89 -5.70 17.52
CA ASN A 27 -17.81 -7.12 17.22
C ASN A 27 -16.41 -7.51 16.70
N ILE A 28 -15.87 -8.61 17.22
CA ILE A 28 -14.59 -9.20 16.77
C ILE A 28 -14.66 -9.60 15.28
N ALA A 29 -15.85 -9.99 14.80
CA ALA A 29 -16.06 -10.33 13.40
C ALA A 29 -15.89 -9.13 12.45
N GLU A 30 -16.36 -7.94 12.85
CA GLU A 30 -16.17 -6.72 12.05
C GLU A 30 -14.71 -6.27 12.08
N ALA A 31 -14.07 -6.32 13.25
CA ALA A 31 -12.66 -5.96 13.40
C ALA A 31 -11.74 -6.87 12.56
N THR A 32 -11.99 -8.17 12.54
CA THR A 32 -11.22 -9.12 11.72
C THR A 32 -11.47 -8.93 10.22
N SER A 33 -12.72 -8.69 9.81
CA SER A 33 -13.04 -8.40 8.40
C SER A 33 -12.39 -7.10 7.90
N PHE A 34 -12.36 -6.05 8.73
CA PHE A 34 -11.68 -4.79 8.45
C PHE A 34 -10.16 -4.96 8.36
N ALA A 35 -9.57 -5.72 9.30
CA ALA A 35 -8.14 -6.02 9.29
C ALA A 35 -7.73 -6.84 8.06
N LEU A 36 -8.54 -7.83 7.67
CA LEU A 36 -8.32 -8.61 6.44
C LEU A 36 -8.47 -7.74 5.18
N GLY A 37 -9.51 -6.91 5.09
CA GLY A 37 -9.71 -6.02 3.94
C GLY A 37 -8.58 -5.01 3.76
N SER A 38 -8.15 -4.36 4.84
CA SER A 38 -7.02 -3.43 4.81
C SER A 38 -5.68 -4.13 4.49
N GLY A 39 -5.46 -5.33 5.03
CA GLY A 39 -4.29 -6.15 4.71
C GLY A 39 -4.23 -6.58 3.24
N VAL A 40 -5.35 -7.05 2.68
CA VAL A 40 -5.45 -7.42 1.26
C VAL A 40 -5.23 -6.22 0.35
N GLY A 41 -5.79 -5.05 0.70
CA GLY A 41 -5.57 -3.81 -0.06
C GLY A 41 -4.10 -3.41 -0.08
N TRP A 42 -3.40 -3.48 1.05
CA TRP A 42 -1.97 -3.20 1.13
C TRP A 42 -1.13 -4.21 0.33
N PHE A 43 -1.46 -5.50 0.40
CA PHE A 43 -0.81 -6.54 -0.40
C PHE A 43 -0.97 -6.27 -1.90
N LEU A 44 -2.18 -5.93 -2.35
CA LEU A 44 -2.47 -5.59 -3.75
C LEU A 44 -1.64 -4.39 -4.23
N ALA A 45 -1.52 -3.35 -3.40
CA ALA A 45 -0.72 -2.17 -3.72
C ALA A 45 0.77 -2.52 -3.90
N ILE A 46 1.34 -3.36 -3.04
CA ILE A 46 2.75 -3.79 -3.16
C ILE A 46 2.95 -4.70 -4.38
N ALA A 47 2.03 -5.63 -4.63
CA ALA A 47 2.08 -6.50 -5.80
C ALA A 47 2.05 -5.67 -7.10
N ALA A 48 1.21 -4.63 -7.17
CA ALA A 48 1.16 -3.72 -8.31
C ALA A 48 2.47 -2.95 -8.51
N ILE A 49 3.05 -2.38 -7.44
CA ILE A 49 4.36 -1.71 -7.53
C ILE A 49 5.44 -2.70 -8.01
N ALA A 50 5.44 -3.93 -7.49
CA ALA A 50 6.40 -4.96 -7.89
C ALA A 50 6.30 -5.28 -9.39
N ALA A 51 5.08 -5.51 -9.90
CA ALA A 51 4.83 -5.78 -11.32
C ALA A 51 5.26 -4.61 -12.21
N ILE A 52 4.97 -3.37 -11.82
CA ILE A 52 5.38 -2.17 -12.57
C ILE A 52 6.92 -2.04 -12.58
N ARG A 53 7.59 -2.31 -11.45
CA ARG A 53 9.05 -2.27 -11.35
C ARG A 53 9.73 -3.34 -12.21
N GLU A 54 9.14 -4.53 -12.30
CA GLU A 54 9.64 -5.59 -13.17
C GLU A 54 9.53 -5.18 -14.65
N LYS A 55 8.38 -4.61 -15.05
CA LYS A 55 8.18 -4.10 -16.41
C LYS A 55 9.13 -2.96 -16.79
N ILE A 56 9.41 -2.05 -15.85
CA ILE A 56 10.30 -0.90 -16.10
C ILE A 56 11.78 -1.31 -16.17
N ARG A 57 12.17 -2.46 -15.60
CA ARG A 57 13.53 -2.99 -15.75
C ARG A 57 13.90 -3.26 -17.22
N TYR A 58 12.90 -3.61 -18.04
CA TYR A 58 13.06 -3.81 -19.48
C TYR A 58 13.05 -2.50 -20.30
N SER A 59 12.80 -1.36 -19.67
CA SER A 59 12.72 -0.05 -20.33
C SER A 59 14.02 0.76 -20.17
N HIS A 60 14.28 1.65 -21.14
CA HIS A 60 15.40 2.60 -21.11
C HIS A 60 15.18 3.69 -20.05
N VAL A 61 15.52 3.37 -18.81
CA VAL A 61 15.49 4.33 -17.71
C VAL A 61 16.77 5.17 -17.71
N PRO A 62 16.71 6.51 -17.69
CA PRO A 62 17.89 7.37 -17.59
C PRO A 62 18.67 7.11 -16.28
N ALA A 63 20.00 7.05 -16.36
CA ALA A 63 20.89 6.67 -15.26
C ALA A 63 20.64 7.35 -13.90
N PRO A 64 20.38 8.67 -13.79
CA PRO A 64 20.16 9.32 -12.49
C PRO A 64 18.81 8.98 -11.82
N LEU A 65 17.84 8.41 -12.54
CA LEU A 65 16.52 8.09 -12.01
C LEU A 65 16.34 6.59 -11.69
N LYS A 66 17.35 5.76 -11.94
CA LYS A 66 17.30 4.32 -11.66
C LYS A 66 17.19 4.06 -10.15
N GLY A 67 16.29 3.17 -9.78
CA GLY A 67 16.09 2.75 -8.39
C GLY A 67 15.02 3.59 -7.68
N LEU A 68 15.45 4.51 -6.81
CA LEU A 68 14.53 5.22 -5.90
C LEU A 68 13.70 6.29 -6.60
N GLY A 69 14.29 7.09 -7.48
CA GLY A 69 13.61 8.20 -8.15
C GLY A 69 12.37 7.76 -8.94
N ILE A 70 12.52 6.74 -9.79
CA ILE A 70 11.37 6.18 -10.52
C ILE A 70 10.35 5.50 -9.62
N THR A 71 10.77 4.88 -8.52
CA THR A 71 9.83 4.25 -7.58
C THR A 71 8.90 5.29 -6.94
N PHE A 72 9.40 6.50 -6.63
CA PHE A 72 8.56 7.60 -6.15
C PHE A 72 7.57 8.09 -7.21
N ILE A 73 8.00 8.24 -8.47
CA ILE A 73 7.13 8.66 -9.57
C ILE A 73 6.01 7.62 -9.79
N ILE A 74 6.36 6.32 -9.81
CA ILE A 74 5.38 5.23 -9.93
C ILE A 74 4.39 5.28 -8.77
N THR A 75 4.87 5.43 -7.54
CA THR A 75 4.00 5.49 -6.36
C THR A 75 3.02 6.67 -6.45
N GLY A 76 3.47 7.83 -6.93
CA GLY A 76 2.60 8.99 -7.18
C GLY A 76 1.53 8.72 -8.25
N LEU A 77 1.92 8.17 -9.39
CA LEU A 77 0.98 7.81 -10.47
C LEU A 77 -0.02 6.73 -10.02
N MET A 78 0.43 5.75 -9.24
CA MET A 78 -0.43 4.72 -8.67
C MET A 78 -1.42 5.31 -7.65
N GLY A 79 -1.00 6.32 -6.88
CA GLY A 79 -1.89 7.09 -6.02
C GLY A 79 -3.03 7.74 -6.79
N ILE A 80 -2.74 8.39 -7.93
CA ILE A 80 -3.76 8.98 -8.81
C ILE A 80 -4.72 7.90 -9.34
N ALA A 81 -4.21 6.73 -9.73
CA ALA A 81 -5.05 5.62 -10.17
C ALA A 81 -5.96 5.10 -9.04
N PHE A 82 -5.50 5.06 -7.80
CA PHE A 82 -6.33 4.68 -6.66
C PHE A 82 -7.36 5.76 -6.26
N MET A 83 -7.11 7.04 -6.58
CA MET A 83 -8.11 8.10 -6.36
C MET A 83 -9.40 7.86 -7.14
N SER A 84 -9.35 7.12 -8.26
CA SER A 84 -10.54 6.72 -9.03
C SER A 84 -11.55 5.92 -8.19
N PHE A 85 -11.11 5.23 -7.13
CA PHE A 85 -11.98 4.46 -6.25
C PHE A 85 -12.59 5.27 -5.09
N MET A 86 -12.14 6.51 -4.84
CA MET A 86 -12.66 7.33 -3.73
C MET A 86 -14.15 7.75 -3.89
N GLY A 87 -14.73 7.60 -5.09
CA GLY A 87 -16.14 7.91 -5.34
C GLY A 87 -17.12 6.76 -5.04
N ILE A 88 -16.62 5.55 -4.76
CA ILE A 88 -17.46 4.38 -4.49
C ILE A 88 -17.87 4.41 -3.02
N LYS A 89 -19.10 4.82 -2.74
CA LYS A 89 -19.74 4.68 -1.43
C LYS A 89 -20.54 3.38 -1.41
N ILE A 90 -20.18 2.46 -0.52
CA ILE A 90 -20.94 1.26 -0.17
C ILE A 90 -21.55 1.50 1.21
#